data_AF-A0A9D0LKX7-F1
#
_entry.id   AF-A0A9D0LKX7-F1
#
_cell.length_a   1.000
_cell.length_b   1.000
_cell.length_c   1.000
_cell.angle_alpha   90.00
_cell.angle_beta   90.00
_cell.angle_gamma   90.00
#
_symmetry.space_group_name_H-M   'P 1'
#
loop_
_entity.id
_entity.type
_entity.pdbx_description
1 polymer ?
#
loop_
_entity_poly.entity_id
_entity_poly.type
_entity_poly.pdbx_seq_one_letter_code
_entity_poly.pdbx_strand_id
1 'polypeptide(L)'
;RATAQVNTLVTALNLARGEAVTRGVTVTICKRKADDDPAVIACEDDGDQSDWSSGWLVFEDLDGDAVLDDGEEVIRVWGPPPGTPTIPAVDDAGNGLIFLQFDATGAKIPPRGATLTITNPDCTGDQVRVVSLSPIGQVTNQRQACQ
;
A
#
# COMPACT_ATOMS: atom_id res chain seq x y z
N ARG A 1 -6.75 -16.39 8.49
CA ARG A 1 -7.28 -15.20 7.78
C ARG A 1 -6.21 -14.12 7.63
N ALA A 2 -5.50 -13.73 8.70
CA ALA A 2 -4.30 -12.88 8.67
C ALA A 2 -3.34 -13.12 7.48
N THR A 3 -3.01 -14.38 7.18
CA THR A 3 -2.08 -14.72 6.09
C THR A 3 -2.57 -14.29 4.69
N ALA A 4 -3.86 -14.41 4.40
CA ALA A 4 -4.37 -14.08 3.06
C ALA A 4 -4.33 -12.56 2.81
N GLN A 5 -4.68 -11.76 3.81
CA GLN A 5 -4.69 -10.29 3.71
C GLN A 5 -3.28 -9.74 3.47
N VAL A 6 -2.30 -10.23 4.25
CA VAL A 6 -0.89 -9.87 4.10
C VAL A 6 -0.36 -10.29 2.74
N ASN A 7 -0.69 -11.50 2.28
CA ASN A 7 -0.24 -11.96 0.98
C ASN A 7 -0.77 -11.05 -0.14
N THR A 8 -2.02 -10.57 -0.04
CA THR A 8 -2.57 -9.63 -1.02
C THR A 8 -1.82 -8.31 -1.01
N LEU A 9 -1.55 -7.73 0.17
CA LEU A 9 -0.81 -6.48 0.29
C LEU A 9 0.63 -6.61 -0.22
N VAL A 10 1.35 -7.65 0.21
CA VAL A 10 2.72 -7.95 -0.26
C VAL A 10 2.73 -8.20 -1.77
N THR A 11 1.70 -8.85 -2.33
CA THR A 11 1.58 -9.02 -3.79
C THR A 11 1.41 -7.68 -4.49
N ALA A 12 0.59 -6.78 -3.96
CA ALA A 12 0.38 -5.46 -4.54
C ALA A 12 1.64 -4.59 -4.50
N LEU A 13 2.37 -4.60 -3.38
CA LEU A 13 3.65 -3.88 -3.26
C LEU A 13 4.70 -4.40 -4.24
N ASN A 14 4.81 -5.73 -4.38
CA ASN A 14 5.73 -6.33 -5.34
C ASN A 14 5.29 -6.08 -6.78
N LEU A 15 3.98 -6.03 -7.06
CA LEU A 15 3.46 -5.66 -8.38
C LEU A 15 3.87 -4.23 -8.70
N ALA A 16 3.55 -3.25 -7.85
CA ALA A 16 3.88 -1.85 -8.07
C ALA A 16 5.39 -1.66 -8.36
N ARG A 17 6.25 -2.28 -7.53
CA ARG A 17 7.69 -2.25 -7.73
C ARG A 17 8.12 -2.90 -9.06
N GLY A 18 7.56 -4.06 -9.39
CA GLY A 18 7.90 -4.80 -10.62
C GLY A 18 7.47 -4.07 -11.88
N GLU A 19 6.29 -3.42 -11.83
CA GLU A 19 5.77 -2.60 -12.92
C GLU A 19 6.62 -1.35 -13.13
N ALA A 20 7.07 -0.68 -12.06
CA ALA A 20 8.00 0.45 -12.16
C ALA A 20 9.28 0.07 -12.94
N VAL A 21 9.87 -1.08 -12.58
CA VAL A 21 11.07 -1.60 -13.25
C VAL A 21 10.80 -2.02 -14.69
N THR A 22 9.67 -2.68 -14.94
CA THR A 22 9.35 -3.25 -16.26
C THR A 22 8.99 -2.17 -17.27
N ARG A 23 8.25 -1.14 -16.82
CA ARG A 23 7.80 -0.01 -17.64
C ARG A 23 8.84 1.09 -17.73
N GLY A 24 9.78 1.14 -16.79
CA GLY A 24 10.83 2.17 -16.75
C GLY A 24 10.29 3.56 -16.37
N VAL A 25 9.15 3.61 -15.67
CA VAL A 25 8.47 4.82 -15.21
C VAL A 25 8.19 4.72 -13.71
N THR A 26 7.78 5.82 -13.10
CA THR A 26 7.31 5.80 -11.71
C THR A 26 5.96 5.10 -11.64
N VAL A 27 5.78 4.28 -10.61
CA VAL A 27 4.51 3.60 -10.34
C VAL A 27 4.13 3.84 -8.89
N THR A 28 2.87 4.19 -8.68
CA THR A 28 2.32 4.51 -7.38
C THR A 28 1.34 3.45 -6.93
N ILE A 29 1.42 3.10 -5.65
CA ILE A 29 0.35 2.41 -4.94
C ILE A 29 -0.20 3.34 -3.88
N CYS A 30 -1.53 3.50 -3.82
CA CYS A 30 -2.17 4.36 -2.83
C CYS A 30 -3.40 3.69 -2.22
N LYS A 31 -3.75 4.12 -1.00
CA LYS A 31 -4.97 3.70 -0.32
C LYS A 31 -6.18 4.22 -1.11
N ARG A 32 -7.25 3.43 -1.11
CA ARG A 32 -8.54 3.82 -1.68
C ARG A 32 -9.46 4.30 -0.57
N LYS A 33 -10.33 5.25 -0.92
CA LYS A 33 -11.44 5.65 -0.06
C LYS A 33 -12.39 4.49 0.20
N ALA A 34 -12.89 4.41 1.43
CA ALA A 34 -14.12 3.66 1.73
C ALA A 34 -15.30 4.41 1.09
N ASP A 35 -15.40 4.40 -0.23
CA ASP A 35 -16.55 4.98 -0.93
C ASP A 35 -17.55 3.90 -1.31
N ASP A 36 -18.83 4.27 -1.27
CA ASP A 36 -19.93 3.38 -1.64
C ASP A 36 -19.97 3.10 -3.16
N ASP A 37 -19.22 3.87 -3.96
CA ASP A 37 -19.09 3.68 -5.41
C ASP A 37 -17.77 2.97 -5.77
N PRO A 38 -17.81 1.66 -6.09
CA PRO A 38 -16.62 0.90 -6.47
C PRO A 38 -16.03 1.37 -7.81
N ALA A 39 -16.72 2.21 -8.58
CA ALA A 39 -16.24 2.78 -9.85
C ALA A 39 -15.28 3.96 -9.66
N VAL A 40 -15.21 4.55 -8.46
CA VAL A 40 -14.20 5.58 -8.18
C VAL A 40 -12.84 4.91 -8.00
N ILE A 41 -11.93 5.23 -8.91
CA ILE A 41 -10.53 4.82 -8.89
C ILE A 41 -9.72 6.09 -8.67
N ALA A 42 -9.40 6.39 -7.42
CA ALA A 42 -8.57 7.53 -7.04
C ALA A 42 -7.85 7.22 -5.74
N CYS A 43 -6.69 7.85 -5.56
CA CYS A 43 -6.02 7.90 -4.27
C CYS A 43 -6.83 8.77 -3.31
N GLU A 44 -6.95 8.34 -2.05
CA GLU A 44 -7.69 9.11 -1.04
C GLU A 44 -6.80 10.17 -0.40
N ASP A 45 -7.26 11.42 -0.40
CA ASP A 45 -6.71 12.56 0.37
C ASP A 45 -7.81 13.15 1.27
N ASP A 46 -8.20 12.41 2.32
CA ASP A 46 -9.28 12.76 3.24
C ASP A 46 -8.80 13.43 4.55
N GLY A 47 -7.53 13.85 4.61
CA GLY A 47 -6.99 14.69 5.69
C GLY A 47 -6.69 13.99 7.01
N ASP A 48 -7.21 12.78 7.26
CA ASP A 48 -6.77 11.92 8.36
C ASP A 48 -7.28 10.49 8.14
N GLN A 49 -6.38 9.60 7.72
CA GLN A 49 -6.35 8.16 8.01
C GLN A 49 -5.39 7.47 7.04
N SER A 50 -4.15 7.19 7.49
CA SER A 50 -3.22 6.30 6.78
C SER A 50 -3.64 4.81 6.87
N ASP A 51 -4.94 4.54 6.94
CA ASP A 51 -5.49 3.19 7.00
C ASP A 51 -5.82 2.68 5.60
N TRP A 52 -5.25 1.54 5.25
CA TRP A 52 -5.38 0.87 3.97
C TRP A 52 -6.45 -0.25 3.99
N SER A 53 -7.26 -0.29 5.04
CA SER A 53 -8.34 -1.28 5.25
C SER A 53 -9.45 -1.25 4.21
N SER A 54 -9.59 -0.14 3.47
CA SER A 54 -10.57 0.05 2.38
C SER A 54 -10.09 -0.51 1.04
N GLY A 55 -8.84 -0.98 0.97
CA GLY A 55 -8.20 -1.42 -0.26
C GLY A 55 -7.24 -0.37 -0.81
N TRP A 56 -6.70 -0.66 -1.99
CA TRP A 56 -5.63 0.12 -2.61
C TRP A 56 -5.66 -0.05 -4.13
N LEU A 57 -5.00 0.86 -4.83
CA LEU A 57 -4.84 0.81 -6.29
C LEU A 57 -3.38 1.02 -6.66
N VAL A 58 -2.97 0.44 -7.78
CA VAL A 58 -1.65 0.59 -8.40
C VAL A 58 -1.84 1.18 -9.79
N PHE A 59 -1.07 2.20 -10.13
CA PHE A 59 -1.14 2.91 -11.40
C PHE A 59 0.23 3.46 -11.82
N GLU A 60 0.41 3.67 -13.13
CA GLU A 60 1.54 4.44 -13.64
C GLU A 60 1.42 5.89 -13.21
N ASP A 61 2.48 6.47 -12.69
CA ASP A 61 2.51 7.84 -12.20
C ASP A 61 3.59 8.59 -12.97
N LEU A 62 3.22 9.14 -14.13
CA LEU A 62 4.17 9.61 -15.14
C LEU A 62 4.83 10.93 -14.76
N ASP A 63 4.16 11.75 -13.95
CA ASP A 63 4.68 13.03 -13.47
C ASP A 63 5.21 12.97 -12.03
N GLY A 64 4.91 11.89 -11.30
CA GLY A 64 5.44 11.58 -9.97
C GLY A 64 4.71 12.29 -8.84
N ASP A 65 3.48 12.78 -9.05
CA ASP A 65 2.75 13.58 -8.06
C ASP A 65 1.87 12.75 -7.10
N ALA A 66 1.80 11.43 -7.32
CA ALA A 66 1.00 10.47 -6.56
C ALA A 66 -0.53 10.64 -6.69
N VAL A 67 -0.99 11.30 -7.75
CA VAL A 67 -2.38 11.45 -8.15
C VAL A 67 -2.60 10.67 -9.44
N LEU A 68 -3.75 10.00 -9.57
CA LEU A 68 -4.11 9.34 -10.83
C LEU A 68 -4.67 10.38 -11.81
N ASP A 69 -3.93 10.62 -12.89
CA ASP A 69 -4.27 11.61 -13.91
C ASP A 69 -4.83 11.02 -15.21
N ASP A 70 -5.42 11.90 -16.03
CA ASP A 70 -5.87 11.54 -17.38
C ASP A 70 -4.67 11.14 -18.25
N GLY A 71 -4.68 9.89 -18.72
CA GLY A 71 -3.62 9.31 -19.56
C GLY A 71 -2.70 8.36 -18.81
N GLU A 72 -2.86 8.24 -17.50
CA GLU A 72 -2.17 7.25 -16.68
C GLU A 72 -2.91 5.91 -16.62
N GLU A 73 -2.17 4.81 -16.67
CA GLU A 73 -2.76 3.48 -16.66
C GLU A 73 -2.98 2.97 -15.23
N VAL A 74 -4.22 2.64 -14.91
CA VAL A 74 -4.55 1.83 -13.73
C VAL A 74 -4.11 0.39 -13.96
N ILE A 75 -3.01 0.00 -13.32
CA ILE A 75 -2.45 -1.35 -13.40
C ILE A 75 -3.37 -2.35 -12.71
N ARG A 76 -3.79 -2.05 -11.46
CA ARG A 76 -4.67 -2.95 -10.71
C ARG A 76 -5.34 -2.28 -9.52
N VAL A 77 -6.57 -2.72 -9.25
CA VAL A 77 -7.38 -2.28 -8.10
C VAL A 77 -7.66 -3.45 -7.16
N TRP A 78 -7.54 -3.20 -5.86
CA TRP A 78 -7.97 -4.11 -4.80
C TRP A 78 -9.05 -3.46 -3.95
N GLY A 79 -10.10 -4.21 -3.64
CA GLY A 79 -11.11 -3.81 -2.66
C GLY A 79 -10.67 -4.10 -1.22
N PRO A 80 -11.54 -3.83 -0.24
CA PRO A 80 -11.27 -4.09 1.17
C PRO A 80 -10.87 -5.55 1.41
N PRO A 81 -9.76 -5.84 2.10
CA PRO A 81 -9.43 -7.19 2.52
C PRO A 81 -10.53 -7.80 3.41
N PRO A 82 -10.81 -9.11 3.29
CA PRO A 82 -11.86 -9.76 4.07
C PRO A 82 -11.52 -9.75 5.56
N GLY A 83 -12.52 -9.68 6.44
CA GLY A 83 -12.30 -9.73 7.90
C GLY A 83 -11.96 -8.39 8.56
N THR A 84 -12.18 -7.28 7.84
CA THR A 84 -12.15 -5.89 8.36
C THR A 84 -10.93 -5.60 9.24
N PRO A 85 -9.69 -5.87 8.77
CA PRO A 85 -8.50 -5.52 9.53
C PRO A 85 -8.32 -4.00 9.58
N THR A 86 -7.55 -3.51 10.54
CA THR A 86 -6.91 -2.20 10.45
C THR A 86 -5.54 -2.35 9.80
N ILE A 87 -5.17 -1.41 8.94
CA ILE A 87 -3.91 -1.39 8.19
C ILE A 87 -3.30 0.02 8.19
N PRO A 88 -2.87 0.56 9.34
CA PRO A 88 -2.11 1.79 9.36
C PRO A 88 -0.77 1.63 8.62
N ALA A 89 -0.45 2.63 7.81
CA ALA A 89 0.83 2.78 7.12
C ALA A 89 1.56 4.04 7.64
N VAL A 90 2.85 3.90 7.95
CA VAL A 90 3.68 5.01 8.43
C VAL A 90 5.08 5.01 7.82
N ASP A 91 5.70 6.19 7.72
CA ASP A 91 7.13 6.32 7.41
C ASP A 91 8.01 6.07 8.66
N ASP A 92 9.34 6.15 8.49
CA ASP A 92 10.30 5.97 9.59
C ASP A 92 10.18 7.02 10.71
N ALA A 93 9.52 8.15 10.45
CA ALA A 93 9.25 9.20 11.42
C ALA A 93 7.87 9.07 12.08
N GLY A 94 7.08 8.06 11.71
CA GLY A 94 5.73 7.83 12.23
C GLY A 94 4.65 8.67 11.54
N ASN A 95 4.97 9.36 10.44
CA ASN A 95 3.96 10.10 9.68
C ASN A 95 3.10 9.12 8.88
N GLY A 96 1.79 9.35 8.85
CA GLY A 96 0.86 8.54 8.08
C GLY A 96 1.16 8.57 6.57
N LEU A 97 1.13 7.39 5.94
CA LEU A 97 1.32 7.24 4.50
C LEU A 97 0.02 6.86 3.81
N ILE A 98 -0.37 7.64 2.81
CA ILE A 98 -1.55 7.39 1.97
C ILE A 98 -1.15 6.78 0.61
N PHE A 99 0.14 6.91 0.25
CA PHE A 99 0.73 6.31 -0.95
C PHE A 99 2.17 5.83 -0.71
N LEU A 100 2.66 5.00 -1.64
CA LEU A 100 4.04 4.58 -1.78
C LEU A 100 4.39 4.63 -3.27
N GLN A 101 5.51 5.24 -3.62
CA GLN A 101 6.01 5.35 -4.99
C GLN A 101 7.27 4.51 -5.19
N PHE A 102 7.40 3.95 -6.39
CA PHE A 102 8.61 3.26 -6.85
C PHE A 102 9.13 3.88 -8.15
N ASP A 103 10.44 4.10 -8.23
CA ASP A 103 11.10 4.56 -9.44
C ASP A 103 11.40 3.40 -10.42
N ALA A 104 11.92 3.74 -11.60
CA ALA A 104 12.31 2.78 -12.64
C ALA A 104 13.39 1.76 -12.19
N THR A 105 14.07 1.97 -11.07
CA THR A 105 15.02 1.01 -10.48
C THR A 105 14.36 0.10 -9.43
N GLY A 106 13.10 0.38 -9.09
CA GLY A 106 12.34 -0.29 -8.05
C GLY A 106 12.69 0.20 -6.64
N ALA A 107 13.36 1.35 -6.52
CA ALA A 107 13.62 2.01 -5.24
C ALA A 107 12.42 2.90 -4.86
N LYS A 108 12.25 3.17 -3.56
CA LYS A 108 11.17 4.04 -3.10
C LYS A 108 11.48 5.52 -3.41
N ILE A 109 10.44 6.28 -3.73
CA ILE A 109 10.46 7.74 -3.76
C ILE A 109 9.51 8.28 -2.67
N PRO A 110 9.96 9.19 -1.78
CA PRO A 110 11.36 9.38 -1.43
C PRO A 110 11.99 8.09 -0.87
N PRO A 111 13.34 7.96 -0.83
CA PRO A 111 14.03 6.75 -0.38
C PRO A 111 14.00 6.63 1.16
N ARG A 112 12.80 6.49 1.71
CA ARG A 112 12.50 6.29 3.13
C ARG A 112 11.82 4.95 3.32
N GLY A 113 12.01 4.35 4.49
CA GLY A 113 11.27 3.17 4.88
C GLY A 113 9.78 3.44 5.02
N ALA A 114 9.00 2.37 5.02
CA ALA A 114 7.58 2.41 5.33
C ALA A 114 7.17 1.13 6.05
N THR A 115 6.22 1.23 6.96
CA THR A 115 5.68 0.09 7.70
C THR A 115 4.17 0.09 7.62
N LEU A 116 3.59 -1.03 7.17
CA LEU A 116 2.16 -1.30 7.16
C LEU A 116 1.86 -2.41 8.16
N THR A 117 1.00 -2.13 9.14
CA THR A 117 0.69 -3.08 10.21
C THR A 117 -0.73 -3.60 10.06
N ILE A 118 -0.89 -4.89 9.79
CA ILE A 118 -2.20 -5.52 9.62
C ILE A 118 -2.62 -6.16 10.95
N THR A 119 -3.73 -5.69 11.51
CA THR A 119 -4.34 -6.20 12.74
C THR A 119 -5.80 -6.56 12.49
N ASN A 120 -6.18 -7.80 12.82
CA ASN A 120 -7.58 -8.24 12.73
C ASN A 120 -8.34 -7.93 14.03
N PRO A 121 -9.67 -7.73 14.00
CA PRO A 121 -10.47 -7.51 15.21
C PRO A 121 -10.34 -8.66 16.23
N ASP A 122 -10.29 -9.92 15.74
CA ASP A 122 -10.19 -11.12 16.57
C ASP A 122 -8.73 -11.53 16.86
N CYS A 123 -7.80 -10.57 16.95
CA CYS A 123 -6.37 -10.84 17.09
C CYS A 123 -6.08 -11.69 18.35
N THR A 124 -5.38 -12.81 18.18
CA THR A 124 -4.87 -13.64 19.28
C THR A 124 -3.43 -14.10 19.03
N GLY A 125 -2.62 -14.24 20.09
CA GLY A 125 -1.23 -14.68 19.96
C GLY A 125 -0.41 -13.80 19.01
N ASP A 126 0.39 -14.40 18.12
CA ASP A 126 1.26 -13.68 17.17
C ASP A 126 0.61 -13.46 15.80
N GLN A 127 -0.59 -12.87 15.80
CA GLN A 127 -1.40 -12.67 14.59
C GLN A 127 -1.23 -11.30 13.93
N VAL A 128 -0.60 -10.32 14.58
CA VAL A 128 -0.24 -9.05 13.94
C VAL A 128 0.79 -9.32 12.85
N ARG A 129 0.70 -8.58 11.75
CA ARG A 129 1.60 -8.71 10.61
C ARG A 129 2.18 -7.36 10.26
N VAL A 130 3.50 -7.27 10.33
CA VAL A 130 4.25 -6.05 10.08
C VAL A 130 4.92 -6.21 8.73
N VAL A 131 4.46 -5.45 7.75
CA VAL A 131 5.03 -5.40 6.41
C VAL A 131 5.92 -4.16 6.32
N SER A 132 7.22 -4.36 6.17
CA SER A 132 8.18 -3.26 6.09
C SER A 132 8.79 -3.16 4.70
N LEU A 133 8.84 -1.95 4.18
CA LEU A 133 9.56 -1.59 2.97
C LEU A 133 10.84 -0.85 3.32
N SER A 134 11.94 -1.28 2.70
CA SER A 134 13.20 -0.53 2.74
C SER A 134 13.20 0.63 1.73
N PRO A 135 14.12 1.60 1.87
CA PRO A 135 14.37 2.64 0.86
C PRO A 135 14.63 2.10 -0.56
N ILE A 136 15.18 0.90 -0.70
CA ILE A 136 15.46 0.26 -2.00
C ILE A 136 14.28 -0.59 -2.53
N GLY A 137 13.10 -0.45 -1.91
CA GLY A 137 11.87 -1.10 -2.32
C GLY A 137 11.74 -2.58 -1.92
N GLN A 138 12.69 -3.14 -1.16
CA GLN A 138 12.54 -4.51 -0.65
C GLN A 138 11.40 -4.60 0.37
N VAL A 139 10.49 -5.54 0.16
CA VAL A 139 9.36 -5.85 1.05
C VAL A 139 9.71 -7.02 1.97
N THR A 140 9.44 -6.87 3.26
CA THR A 140 9.57 -7.92 4.29
C THR A 140 8.28 -8.05 5.09
N ASN A 141 8.05 -9.20 5.69
CA ASN A 141 6.85 -9.49 6.49
C ASN A 141 7.26 -10.22 7.77
N GLN A 142 6.86 -9.68 8.92
CA GLN A 142 7.12 -10.24 10.24
C GLN A 142 5.84 -10.44 11.03
N ARG A 143 5.87 -11.35 12.01
CA ARG A 143 4.77 -11.57 12.95
C ARG A 143 5.06 -10.82 14.24
N GLN A 144 4.00 -10.30 14.85
CA GLN A 144 4.07 -9.68 16.17
C GLN A 144 2.88 -10.13 17.03
N ALA A 145 3.06 -10.09 18.35
CA ALA A 145 2.01 -10.35 19.32
C ALA A 145 0.89 -9.31 19.20
N CYS A 146 -0.35 -9.77 19.36
CA CYS A 146 -1.50 -8.89 19.59
C CYS A 146 -1.30 -8.15 20.92
N GLN A 147 -1.56 -6.85 20.92
CA GLN A 147 -1.53 -6.01 22.12
C GLN A 147 -2.89 -5.98 22.81
#